data_AF-A0A1G7LR28-F1
#
_entry.id   AF-A0A1G7LR28-F1
#
_cell.length_a   1.000
_cell.length_b   1.000
_cell.length_c   1.000
_cell.angle_alpha   90.00
_cell.angle_beta   90.00
_cell.angle_gamma   90.00
#
_symmetry.space_group_name_H-M   'P 1'
#
loop_
_entity.id
_entity.type
_entity.pdbx_description
1 polymer ?
#
loop_
_entity_poly.entity_id
_entity_poly.type
_entity_poly.pdbx_seq_one_letter_code
_entity_poly.pdbx_strand_id
1 'polypeptide(L)'
;MSGRMHRMGAVVGALLALLATGPAARGAAAENSSVDDASLLYLSTSDWERQPAPRKVALAADFMRIFCTDQRMSAISLADCLDRGKADGALFERAMACVSALSGSR
;
A
#
# COMPACT_ATOMS: atom_id res chain seq x y z
N MET A 1 15.38 -65.66 -26.19
CA MET A 1 14.44 -64.76 -25.47
C MET A 1 14.94 -63.34 -25.64
N SER A 2 14.10 -62.45 -26.20
CA SER A 2 14.14 -60.98 -26.12
C SER A 2 15.42 -60.25 -26.61
N GLY A 3 15.40 -59.28 -27.53
CA GLY A 3 14.33 -58.44 -28.03
C GLY A 3 14.78 -56.97 -28.01
N ARG A 4 14.97 -56.39 -29.21
CA ARG A 4 14.81 -54.98 -29.62
C ARG A 4 15.72 -53.85 -29.06
N MET A 5 16.41 -53.25 -30.03
CA MET A 5 16.39 -51.83 -30.42
C MET A 5 17.04 -50.78 -29.49
N HIS A 6 18.31 -50.46 -29.78
CA HIS A 6 18.87 -49.16 -29.46
C HIS A 6 18.25 -48.10 -30.38
N ARG A 7 17.28 -47.37 -29.84
CA ARG A 7 16.66 -46.24 -30.52
C ARG A 7 17.61 -45.03 -30.43
N MET A 8 18.16 -44.65 -31.59
CA MET A 8 18.75 -43.33 -31.84
C MET A 8 17.73 -42.25 -31.44
N GLY A 9 18.10 -41.40 -30.48
CA GLY A 9 17.36 -40.22 -30.07
C GLY A 9 18.19 -38.98 -30.37
N ALA A 10 17.66 -38.15 -31.27
CA ALA A 10 18.36 -37.09 -31.97
C ALA A 10 18.84 -35.94 -31.08
N VAL A 11 20.04 -35.46 -31.39
CA VAL A 11 20.49 -34.09 -31.10
C VAL A 11 19.63 -33.14 -31.92
N VAL A 12 18.77 -32.36 -31.25
CA VAL A 12 18.20 -31.13 -31.82
C VAL A 12 18.37 -30.05 -30.77
N GLY A 13 19.22 -29.10 -31.09
CA GLY A 13 19.47 -27.93 -30.27
C GLY A 13 18.27 -27.00 -30.20
N ALA A 14 18.13 -26.35 -29.06
CA ALA A 14 17.54 -25.02 -28.96
C ALA A 14 18.14 -24.35 -27.72
N LEU A 15 19.33 -23.78 -27.90
CA LEU A 15 19.88 -22.80 -26.98
C LEU A 15 19.29 -21.45 -27.43
N LEU A 16 18.15 -21.09 -26.86
CA LEU A 16 17.53 -19.78 -27.03
C LEU A 16 17.13 -19.24 -25.64
N ALA A 17 17.91 -18.25 -25.22
CA ALA A 17 17.56 -17.09 -24.37
C ALA A 17 16.67 -17.34 -23.14
N LEU A 18 17.23 -17.27 -21.93
CA LEU A 18 17.29 -16.04 -21.13
C LEU A 18 15.95 -15.28 -20.99
N LEU A 19 15.60 -15.05 -19.72
CA LEU A 19 14.72 -14.00 -19.18
C LEU A 19 13.21 -14.30 -19.11
N ALA A 20 12.84 -15.14 -18.15
CA ALA A 20 11.52 -15.04 -17.50
C ALA A 20 11.57 -15.53 -16.05
N THR A 21 12.49 -14.99 -15.23
CA THR A 21 12.27 -14.95 -13.77
C THR A 21 11.33 -13.78 -13.48
N GLY A 22 10.07 -13.95 -13.86
CA GLY A 22 9.00 -13.12 -13.30
C GLY A 22 8.86 -13.49 -11.82
N PRO A 23 8.79 -12.53 -10.88
CA PRO A 23 8.44 -12.86 -9.52
C PRO A 23 7.03 -13.45 -9.54
N ALA A 24 6.94 -14.75 -9.25
CA ALA A 24 5.74 -15.41 -8.81
C ALA A 24 5.39 -14.88 -7.41
N ALA A 25 4.94 -13.62 -7.35
CA ALA A 25 4.22 -13.10 -6.20
C ALA A 25 2.82 -13.70 -6.25
N ARG A 26 2.70 -14.84 -5.57
CA ARG A 26 1.48 -15.42 -5.03
C ARG A 26 0.41 -14.35 -4.83
N GLY A 27 -0.76 -14.61 -5.42
CA GLY A 27 -1.96 -13.83 -5.18
C GLY A 27 -2.23 -13.66 -3.69
N ALA A 28 -2.42 -12.42 -3.31
CA ALA A 28 -3.60 -12.05 -2.54
C ALA A 28 -4.40 -11.14 -3.47
N ALA A 29 -5.27 -11.76 -4.26
CA ALA A 29 -6.45 -11.08 -4.76
C ALA A 29 -7.25 -10.64 -3.54
N ALA A 30 -7.04 -9.39 -3.13
CA ALA A 30 -7.99 -8.60 -2.38
C ALA A 30 -8.08 -7.24 -3.10
N GLU A 31 -8.33 -7.30 -4.40
CA GLU A 31 -9.03 -6.25 -5.12
C GLU A 31 -10.47 -6.22 -4.59
N ASN A 32 -10.66 -5.64 -3.40
CA ASN A 32 -11.93 -5.05 -3.01
C ASN A 32 -11.87 -3.55 -3.33
N SER A 33 -11.73 -3.26 -4.62
CA SER A 33 -12.12 -1.98 -5.19
C SER A 33 -13.63 -1.81 -5.00
N SER A 34 -14.04 -0.94 -4.08
CA SER A 34 -15.28 -0.13 -4.09
C SER A 34 -15.81 0.26 -2.71
N VAL A 35 -14.97 0.34 -1.67
CA VAL A 35 -15.37 1.10 -0.47
C VAL A 35 -14.98 2.54 -0.71
N ASP A 36 -15.94 3.38 -1.09
CA ASP A 36 -15.94 4.83 -0.86
C ASP A 36 -14.55 5.36 -0.50
N ASP A 37 -13.77 5.61 -1.54
CA ASP A 37 -12.40 6.15 -1.47
C ASP A 37 -12.52 7.63 -1.11
N ALA A 38 -13.06 7.89 0.07
CA ALA A 38 -12.92 9.17 0.71
C ALA A 38 -11.48 9.23 1.21
N SER A 39 -10.57 9.48 0.25
CA SER A 39 -9.23 9.93 0.52
C SER A 39 -9.31 10.98 1.62
N LEU A 40 -8.35 10.97 2.54
CA LEU A 40 -8.31 11.90 3.68
C LEU A 40 -8.53 13.37 3.26
N LEU A 41 -8.20 13.69 2.00
CA LEU A 41 -8.46 14.95 1.30
C LEU A 41 -9.92 15.39 1.25
N TYR A 42 -10.85 14.45 1.03
CA TYR A 42 -12.26 14.72 0.78
C TYR A 42 -13.16 14.23 1.92
N LEU A 43 -12.57 13.54 2.90
CA LEU A 43 -13.30 13.01 4.03
C LEU A 43 -13.72 14.15 4.98
N SER A 44 -15.00 14.18 5.35
CA SER A 44 -15.47 15.10 6.38
C SER A 44 -15.04 14.63 7.78
N THR A 45 -14.97 15.55 8.74
CA THR A 45 -14.62 15.23 10.13
C THR A 45 -15.59 14.22 10.76
N SER A 46 -16.89 14.32 10.45
CA SER A 46 -17.90 13.39 10.96
C SER A 46 -17.81 12.00 10.31
N ASP A 47 -17.38 11.92 9.06
CA ASP A 47 -17.10 10.63 8.41
C ASP A 47 -15.87 9.98 9.03
N TRP A 48 -14.82 10.76 9.29
CA TRP A 48 -13.64 10.28 9.99
C TRP A 48 -13.95 9.70 11.36
N GLU A 49 -14.73 10.41 12.20
CA GLU A 49 -15.08 9.93 13.53
C GLU A 49 -15.83 8.58 13.51
N ARG A 50 -16.64 8.36 12.47
CA ARG A 50 -17.38 7.10 12.26
C ARG A 50 -16.52 5.96 11.74
N GLN A 51 -15.32 6.23 11.24
CA GLN A 51 -14.42 5.17 10.75
C GLN A 51 -13.88 4.32 11.89
N PRO A 52 -13.77 3.00 11.71
CA PRO A 52 -13.07 2.15 12.65
C PRO A 52 -11.56 2.45 12.63
N ALA A 53 -10.90 2.27 13.77
CA ALA A 53 -9.46 2.50 13.95
C ALA A 53 -8.57 1.94 12.81
N PRO A 54 -8.71 0.67 12.36
CA PRO A 54 -7.90 0.15 11.25
C PRO A 54 -8.09 0.92 9.93
N ARG A 55 -9.30 1.44 9.66
CA ARG A 55 -9.57 2.23 8.46
C ARG A 55 -8.94 3.62 8.54
N LYS A 56 -8.94 4.25 9.72
CA LYS A 56 -8.25 5.53 9.95
C LYS A 56 -6.75 5.44 9.69
N VAL A 57 -6.12 4.35 10.16
CA VAL A 57 -4.68 4.10 9.92
C VAL A 57 -4.39 3.89 8.43
N ALA A 58 -5.24 3.15 7.72
CA ALA A 58 -5.09 2.96 6.27
C ALA A 58 -5.19 4.31 5.50
N LEU A 59 -6.18 5.14 5.84
CA LEU A 59 -6.35 6.47 5.25
C LEU A 59 -5.16 7.39 5.54
N ALA A 60 -4.62 7.35 6.76
CA ALA A 60 -3.43 8.08 7.14
C ALA A 60 -2.19 7.59 6.37
N ALA A 61 -2.05 6.28 6.16
CA ALA A 61 -0.96 5.71 5.38
C ALA A 61 -1.02 6.15 3.90
N ASP A 62 -2.20 6.16 3.30
CA ASP A 62 -2.38 6.63 1.93
C ASP A 62 -2.10 8.13 1.78
N PHE A 63 -2.57 8.94 2.74
CA PHE A 63 -2.23 10.36 2.78
C PHE A 63 -0.70 10.57 2.84
N MET A 64 -0.03 9.86 3.73
CA MET A 64 1.42 9.95 3.88
C MET A 64 2.16 9.53 2.61
N ARG A 65 1.74 8.44 1.97
CA ARG A 65 2.33 7.96 0.72
C ARG A 65 2.30 9.02 -0.39
N ILE A 66 1.25 9.85 -0.42
CA ILE A 66 1.04 10.85 -1.47
C ILE A 66 1.71 12.18 -1.12
N PHE A 67 1.58 12.65 0.12
CA PHE A 67 1.96 14.01 0.51
C PHE A 67 3.24 14.11 1.35
N CYS A 68 3.64 13.04 2.02
CA CYS A 68 4.80 13.05 2.92
C CYS A 68 6.01 12.37 2.24
N THR A 69 7.02 13.16 1.88
CA THR A 69 8.29 12.63 1.37
C THR A 69 9.20 12.09 2.48
N ASP A 70 9.03 12.58 3.71
CA ASP A 70 9.77 12.16 4.89
C ASP A 70 8.85 11.34 5.82
N GLN A 71 9.20 10.05 6.02
CA GLN A 71 8.43 9.08 6.79
C GLN A 71 8.79 9.04 8.29
N ARG A 72 9.32 10.12 8.85
CA ARG A 72 9.59 10.19 10.31
C ARG A 72 8.34 10.02 11.18
N MET A 73 7.17 10.42 10.69
CA MET A 73 5.89 10.15 11.33
C MET A 73 5.41 8.75 10.92
N SER A 74 4.80 7.99 11.83
CA SER A 74 4.10 6.76 11.44
C SER A 74 2.63 7.05 11.10
N ALA A 75 2.02 6.21 10.26
CA ALA A 75 0.59 6.33 9.93
C ALA A 75 -0.32 6.24 11.17
N ILE A 76 0.07 5.42 12.16
CA ILE A 76 -0.63 5.29 13.44
C ILE A 76 -0.55 6.63 14.20
N SER A 77 0.66 7.20 14.29
CA SER A 77 0.88 8.48 14.97
C SER A 77 0.11 9.63 14.30
N LEU A 78 -0.03 9.60 12.98
CA LEU A 78 -0.85 10.57 12.25
C LEU A 78 -2.35 10.38 12.55
N ALA A 79 -2.86 9.15 12.48
CA ALA A 79 -4.25 8.84 12.83
C ALA A 79 -4.59 9.28 14.28
N ASP A 80 -3.70 9.00 15.23
CA ASP A 80 -3.83 9.42 16.63
C ASP A 80 -3.78 10.95 16.79
N CYS A 81 -3.03 11.66 15.94
CA CYS A 81 -3.01 13.12 15.95
C CYS A 81 -4.33 13.70 15.43
N LEU A 82 -4.86 13.12 14.35
CA LEU A 82 -6.13 13.52 13.76
C LEU A 82 -7.32 13.26 14.69
N ASP A 83 -7.31 12.14 15.43
CA ASP A 83 -8.32 11.79 16.43
C ASP A 83 -8.32 12.72 17.65
N ARG A 84 -7.15 13.23 18.04
CA ARG A 84 -7.02 14.18 19.16
C ARG A 84 -7.30 15.62 18.75
N GLY A 85 -7.11 15.95 17.47
CA GLY A 85 -7.34 17.30 16.96
C GLY A 85 -8.82 17.66 17.02
N LYS A 86 -9.16 18.71 17.77
CA LYS A 86 -10.51 19.31 17.76
C LYS A 86 -10.61 20.58 16.90
N ALA A 87 -9.58 20.87 16.11
CA ALA A 87 -9.52 22.08 15.31
C ALA A 87 -10.65 22.08 14.27
N ASP A 88 -11.56 23.06 14.33
CA ASP A 88 -12.55 23.29 13.29
C ASP A 88 -11.82 23.53 11.96
N GLY A 89 -12.08 22.69 10.95
CA GLY A 89 -11.37 22.77 9.67
C GLY A 89 -11.37 21.46 8.88
N ALA A 90 -10.85 21.51 7.66
CA ALA A 90 -10.74 20.35 6.79
C ALA A 90 -9.71 19.34 7.33
N LEU A 91 -10.00 18.05 7.20
CA LEU A 91 -9.12 16.96 7.65
C LEU A 91 -7.71 17.03 7.04
N PHE A 92 -7.62 17.48 5.80
CA PHE A 92 -6.37 17.72 5.10
C PHE A 92 -5.46 18.72 5.84
N GLU A 93 -5.98 19.89 6.20
CA GLU A 93 -5.21 20.95 6.85
C GLU A 93 -4.70 20.48 8.22
N ARG A 94 -5.55 19.74 8.95
CA ARG A 94 -5.17 19.11 10.22
C ARG A 94 -4.06 18.08 10.03
N ALA A 95 -4.11 17.27 8.98
CA ALA A 95 -3.06 16.30 8.67
C ALA A 95 -1.72 16.98 8.38
N MET A 96 -1.73 18.06 7.59
CA MET A 96 -0.52 18.86 7.34
C MET A 96 0.04 19.50 8.61
N ALA A 97 -0.82 19.99 9.51
CA ALA A 97 -0.40 20.52 10.81
C ALA A 97 0.25 19.44 11.69
N CYS A 98 -0.34 18.25 11.75
CA CYS A 98 0.21 17.10 12.48
C CYS A 98 1.61 16.71 11.98
N VAL A 99 1.78 16.60 10.67
CA VAL A 99 3.09 16.25 10.06
C VAL A 99 4.13 17.36 10.28
N SER A 100 3.70 18.62 10.19
CA SER A 100 4.59 19.77 10.36
C SER A 100 5.07 19.96 11.81
N ALA A 101 4.23 19.65 12.80
CA ALA A 101 4.59 19.75 14.21
C ALA A 101 5.78 18.85 14.59
N LEU A 102 5.96 17.70 13.92
CA LEU A 102 7.13 16.84 14.10
C LEU A 102 8.39 17.40 13.43
N SER A 103 8.24 18.27 12.43
CA SER A 103 9.38 18.88 11.74
C SER A 103 9.97 20.05 12.55
N GLY A 104 9.14 20.78 13.30
CA GLY A 104 9.54 21.95 14.11
C GLY A 104 9.95 21.65 15.56
N SER A 105 9.86 20.40 16.03
CA SER A 105 10.34 20.00 17.37
C SER A 105 11.83 19.62 17.42
N ARG A 106 12.58 19.97 16.38
CA ARG A 106 14.05 19.91 16.30
C ARG A 106 14.64 21.29 16.46
#